data_AF-A0A382CAC7-F1
#
_entry.id   AF-A0A382CAC7-F1
#
_cell.length_a   1.000
_cell.length_b   1.000
_cell.length_c   1.000
_cell.angle_alpha   90.00
_cell.angle_beta   90.00
_cell.angle_gamma   90.00
#
_symmetry.space_group_name_H-M   'P 1'
#
loop_
_entity.id
_entity.type
_entity.pdbx_description
1 polymer ?
#
loop_
_entity_poly.entity_id
_entity_poly.type
_entity_poly.pdbx_seq_one_letter_code
_entity_poly.pdbx_strand_id
1 'polypeptide(L)'
;HRWNSDEGIVYAYLISNGNLLCRTKPPTDVELVHNLGGSSSAIIEMDWESNVVWRYDDPMLHHDFARLDNGNTVALLFRELDEETTQKIKGGHTSEDDPPRILGDIIREVSPSGDTVNEWDISEALSFGEDVICSLEHRREWTHANCLNLTPEGDFLVSFRNTSTVGILSRDTGKFLWKWGPGNVWHQHHPTFLDNGNIQIFDNGSHSRGADRSRIIEVNPSNNEIEWEYTETPAMAFFSFHISSAERLPNGNTHICEGAFGRMFEVTREGDVVWEYINPFQCPDLRTGDPTNMVFRSHRYNADHPAFKGRLLEAQSYQNINRMYGGGRTDSAPLNRIVVA
;
A
#
# COMPACT_ATOMS: atom_id res chain seq x y z
N HIS A 1 -1.75 -9.63 -19.72
CA HIS A 1 -1.38 -8.46 -20.53
C HIS A 1 -0.32 -7.76 -19.72
N ARG A 2 0.82 -7.38 -20.31
CA ARG A 2 1.97 -6.85 -19.56
C ARG A 2 2.21 -5.42 -19.95
N TRP A 3 2.46 -4.59 -18.94
CA TRP A 3 2.86 -3.21 -19.08
C TRP A 3 4.36 -3.08 -18.94
N ASN A 4 4.97 -2.15 -19.68
CA ASN A 4 6.41 -1.93 -19.62
C ASN A 4 6.72 -0.43 -19.50
N SER A 5 7.70 -0.08 -18.67
CA SER A 5 8.25 1.26 -18.58
C SER A 5 9.75 1.17 -18.32
N ASP A 6 10.55 1.94 -19.07
CA ASP A 6 12.01 1.99 -18.91
C ASP A 6 12.41 2.58 -17.54
N GLU A 7 11.56 3.42 -16.96
CA GLU A 7 11.71 3.98 -15.61
C GLU A 7 11.29 2.98 -14.51
N GLY A 8 10.83 1.80 -14.90
CA GLY A 8 10.30 0.76 -14.01
C GLY A 8 8.90 1.06 -13.48
N ILE A 9 8.28 0.01 -12.94
CA ILE A 9 6.94 0.05 -12.34
C ILE A 9 7.09 -0.54 -10.93
N VAL A 10 6.87 0.28 -9.90
CA VAL A 10 7.02 -0.13 -8.48
C VAL A 10 5.68 -0.51 -7.86
N TYR A 11 4.65 0.31 -8.12
CA TYR A 11 3.28 0.06 -7.68
C TYR A 11 2.31 0.62 -8.72
N ALA A 12 1.26 -0.12 -9.03
CA ALA A 12 0.31 0.25 -10.07
C ALA A 12 -1.09 -0.29 -9.78
N TYR A 13 -2.09 0.36 -10.35
CA TYR A 13 -3.45 -0.16 -10.47
C TYR A 13 -4.13 0.37 -11.73
N LEU A 14 -5.13 -0.36 -12.21
CA LEU A 14 -5.97 0.06 -13.33
C LEU A 14 -6.98 1.11 -12.86
N ILE A 15 -7.10 2.19 -13.64
CA ILE A 15 -8.16 3.18 -13.48
C ILE A 15 -9.31 2.91 -14.46
N SER A 16 -10.46 3.55 -14.22
CA SER A 16 -11.74 3.22 -14.88
C SER A 16 -11.73 3.35 -16.41
N ASN A 17 -10.85 4.18 -16.97
CA ASN A 17 -10.67 4.38 -18.41
C ASN A 17 -9.86 3.26 -19.10
N GLY A 18 -9.32 2.29 -18.34
CA GLY A 18 -8.49 1.21 -18.86
C GLY A 18 -6.99 1.45 -18.85
N ASN A 19 -6.56 2.63 -18.40
CA ASN A 19 -5.16 2.97 -18.27
C ASN A 19 -4.57 2.42 -16.97
N LEU A 20 -3.25 2.24 -16.96
CA LEU A 20 -2.50 1.91 -15.75
C LEU A 20 -1.95 3.20 -15.14
N LEU A 21 -2.29 3.46 -13.88
CA LEU A 21 -1.65 4.53 -13.11
C LEU A 21 -0.60 3.89 -12.20
N CYS A 22 0.64 4.34 -12.27
CA CYS A 22 1.74 3.72 -11.53
C CYS A 22 2.82 4.69 -11.07
N ARG A 23 3.56 4.26 -10.05
CA ARG A 23 4.80 4.88 -9.58
C ARG A 23 6.02 4.27 -10.26
N THR A 24 6.98 5.12 -10.61
CA THR A 24 8.28 4.71 -11.15
C THR A 24 9.28 4.36 -10.05
N LYS A 25 10.47 3.91 -10.46
CA LYS A 25 11.61 3.67 -9.54
C LYS A 25 12.00 4.97 -8.80
N PRO A 26 12.69 4.84 -7.65
CA PRO A 26 13.16 5.99 -6.87
C PRO A 26 14.18 6.83 -7.63
N PRO A 27 14.30 8.13 -7.28
CA PRO A 27 15.36 8.98 -7.83
C PRO A 27 16.73 8.49 -7.35
N THR A 28 17.73 8.57 -8.22
CA THR A 28 19.12 8.15 -7.91
C THR A 28 20.01 9.31 -7.49
N ASP A 29 19.53 10.54 -7.63
CA ASP A 29 20.29 11.79 -7.48
C ASP A 29 19.77 12.68 -6.33
N VAL A 30 18.82 12.18 -5.53
CA VAL A 30 18.25 12.88 -4.37
C VAL A 30 18.62 12.15 -3.09
N GLU A 31 19.71 12.60 -2.46
CA GLU A 31 20.30 11.99 -1.26
C GLU A 31 19.30 11.82 -0.12
N LEU A 32 18.41 12.80 0.07
CA LEU A 32 17.45 12.84 1.16
C LEU A 32 16.56 11.58 1.21
N VAL A 33 16.14 11.11 0.03
CA VAL A 33 15.25 9.95 -0.14
C VAL A 33 15.99 8.70 -0.61
N HIS A 34 17.31 8.77 -0.70
CA HIS A 34 18.13 7.65 -1.13
C HIS A 34 17.98 6.46 -0.16
N ASN A 35 17.75 5.27 -0.72
CA ASN A 35 17.47 4.02 0.00
C ASN A 35 16.29 4.07 0.98
N LEU A 36 15.40 5.06 0.88
CA LEU A 36 14.15 5.05 1.66
C LEU A 36 13.09 4.20 0.98
N GLY A 37 12.43 3.38 1.80
CA GLY A 37 11.34 2.52 1.37
C GLY A 37 10.24 3.32 0.69
N GLY A 38 9.74 2.79 -0.43
CA GLY A 38 8.60 3.37 -1.13
C GLY A 38 8.87 4.64 -1.94
N SER A 39 10.09 5.19 -1.97
CA SER A 39 10.44 6.37 -2.79
C SER A 39 10.21 6.14 -4.29
N SER A 40 9.82 7.20 -5.01
CA SER A 40 9.55 7.21 -6.46
C SER A 40 9.92 8.55 -7.09
N SER A 41 10.37 8.54 -8.35
CA SER A 41 10.64 9.79 -9.09
C SER A 41 9.40 10.43 -9.69
N ALA A 42 8.41 9.60 -10.07
CA ALA A 42 7.23 10.08 -10.78
C ALA A 42 6.01 9.17 -10.56
N ILE A 43 4.83 9.74 -10.83
CA ILE A 43 3.61 9.00 -11.15
C ILE A 43 3.36 9.14 -12.65
N ILE A 44 3.11 8.04 -13.34
CA ILE A 44 2.76 8.01 -14.76
C ILE A 44 1.43 7.31 -14.97
N GLU A 45 0.64 7.82 -15.92
CA GLU A 45 -0.50 7.12 -16.48
C GLU A 45 -0.10 6.60 -17.86
N MET A 46 -0.30 5.31 -18.09
CA MET A 46 -0.01 4.69 -19.38
C MET A 46 -1.29 4.16 -20.02
N ASP A 47 -1.42 4.26 -21.35
CA ASP A 47 -2.45 3.57 -22.14
C ASP A 47 -2.11 2.10 -22.36
N TRP A 48 -3.08 1.26 -22.73
CA TRP A 48 -2.91 -0.20 -22.85
C TRP A 48 -1.73 -0.68 -23.71
N GLU A 49 -1.17 0.18 -24.55
CA GLU A 49 0.00 -0.09 -25.37
C GLU A 49 1.32 0.34 -24.68
N SER A 50 1.27 0.68 -23.38
CA SER A 50 2.34 1.21 -22.55
C SER A 50 2.85 2.60 -22.96
N ASN A 51 2.06 3.41 -23.68
CA ASN A 51 2.43 4.80 -23.95
C ASN A 51 2.07 5.67 -22.75
N VAL A 52 2.99 6.51 -22.29
CA VAL A 52 2.71 7.49 -21.24
C VAL A 52 1.78 8.57 -21.77
N VAL A 53 0.60 8.70 -21.17
CA VAL A 53 -0.44 9.68 -21.55
C VAL A 53 -0.60 10.80 -20.52
N TRP A 54 -0.08 10.61 -19.31
CA TRP A 54 0.02 11.65 -18.28
C TRP A 54 1.22 11.35 -17.37
N ARG A 55 1.82 12.40 -16.80
CA ARG A 55 3.00 12.32 -15.94
C ARG A 55 3.01 13.43 -14.90
N TYR A 56 3.46 13.10 -13.70
CA TYR A 56 3.82 14.04 -12.64
C TYR A 56 5.17 13.65 -12.04
N ASP A 57 6.15 14.54 -12.13
CA ASP A 57 7.51 14.38 -11.62
C ASP A 57 7.66 15.09 -10.27
N ASP A 58 8.02 14.34 -9.23
CA ASP A 58 8.44 14.90 -7.95
C ASP A 58 9.26 13.83 -7.20
N PRO A 59 10.56 14.07 -6.92
CA PRO A 59 11.41 13.07 -6.29
C PRO A 59 11.03 12.75 -4.84
N MET A 60 10.12 13.53 -4.24
CA MET A 60 9.65 13.31 -2.88
C MET A 60 8.46 12.34 -2.81
N LEU A 61 7.92 11.89 -3.95
CA LEU A 61 6.84 10.91 -3.99
C LEU A 61 7.21 9.62 -3.25
N HIS A 62 6.27 9.09 -2.47
CA HIS A 62 6.43 7.77 -1.87
C HIS A 62 5.12 7.01 -1.76
N HIS A 63 5.26 5.68 -1.67
CA HIS A 63 4.24 4.68 -1.29
C HIS A 63 2.90 4.68 -2.05
N ASP A 64 2.08 5.72 -1.98
CA ASP A 64 0.69 5.63 -2.40
C ASP A 64 0.12 6.92 -3.02
N PHE A 65 -0.92 6.73 -3.83
CA PHE A 65 -1.58 7.77 -4.61
C PHE A 65 -2.98 7.33 -5.05
N ALA A 66 -3.90 8.29 -5.19
CA ALA A 66 -5.26 8.06 -5.65
C ALA A 66 -5.67 9.08 -6.73
N ARG A 67 -6.22 8.60 -7.85
CA ARG A 67 -6.90 9.46 -8.83
C ARG A 67 -8.30 9.78 -8.31
N LEU A 68 -8.63 11.07 -8.22
CA LEU A 68 -9.94 11.57 -7.81
C LEU A 68 -10.90 11.63 -9.01
N ASP A 69 -12.20 11.61 -8.73
CA ASP A 69 -13.27 11.69 -9.75
C ASP A 69 -13.23 12.98 -10.58
N ASN A 70 -12.71 14.07 -10.02
CA ASN A 70 -12.53 15.34 -10.73
C ASN A 70 -11.31 15.34 -11.68
N GLY A 71 -10.55 14.24 -11.73
CA GLY A 71 -9.36 14.08 -12.55
C GLY A 71 -8.04 14.47 -11.86
N ASN A 72 -8.09 15.12 -10.69
CA ASN A 72 -6.89 15.41 -9.89
C ASN A 72 -6.31 14.13 -9.29
N THR A 73 -5.03 14.14 -8.94
CA THR A 73 -4.38 13.03 -8.24
C THR A 73 -3.94 13.49 -6.86
N VAL A 74 -4.24 12.73 -5.82
CA VAL A 74 -3.62 12.91 -4.49
C VAL A 74 -2.49 11.92 -4.32
N ALA A 75 -1.38 12.34 -3.72
CA ALA A 75 -0.22 11.50 -3.50
C ALA A 75 0.44 11.79 -2.15
N LEU A 76 1.11 10.77 -1.61
CA LEU A 76 2.01 10.93 -0.46
C LEU A 76 3.38 11.43 -0.94
N LEU A 77 3.88 12.48 -0.27
CA LEU A 77 5.22 12.99 -0.48
C LEU A 77 5.96 13.14 0.85
N PHE A 78 7.26 12.92 0.83
CA PHE A 78 8.14 13.25 1.93
C PHE A 78 8.28 14.77 2.07
N ARG A 79 8.49 15.22 3.31
CA ARG A 79 8.85 16.60 3.64
C ARG A 79 9.94 16.60 4.70
N GLU A 80 11.04 17.30 4.45
CA GLU A 80 12.03 17.52 5.50
C GLU A 80 11.45 18.45 6.57
N LEU A 81 11.41 17.99 7.81
CA LEU A 81 10.95 18.79 8.95
C LEU A 81 12.06 19.72 9.42
N ASP A 82 11.67 20.84 10.02
CA ASP A 82 12.63 21.72 10.67
C ASP A 82 13.27 21.07 11.90
N GLU A 83 14.39 21.65 12.34
CA GLU A 83 15.18 21.12 13.45
C GLU A 83 14.42 21.18 14.79
N GLU A 84 13.62 22.22 15.03
CA GLU A 84 12.86 22.36 16.28
C GLU A 84 11.80 21.26 16.39
N THR A 85 11.10 20.98 15.30
CA THR A 85 10.15 19.87 15.19
C THR A 85 10.87 18.53 15.37
N THR A 86 11.99 18.33 14.67
CA THR A 86 12.78 17.09 14.73
C THR A 86 13.20 16.73 16.17
N GLN A 87 13.67 17.71 16.95
CA GLN A 87 14.13 17.46 18.32
C GLN A 87 13.00 17.08 19.29
N LYS A 88 11.74 17.37 18.96
CA LYS A 88 10.57 17.01 19.77
C LYS A 88 10.08 15.58 19.49
N ILE A 89 10.42 15.01 18.33
CA ILE A 89 9.97 13.66 17.91
C ILE A 89 10.61 12.59 18.77
N LYS A 90 9.79 11.70 19.33
CA LYS A 90 10.21 10.64 20.26
C LYS A 90 10.26 9.27 19.60
N GLY A 91 11.00 8.35 20.22
CA GLY A 91 11.09 6.96 19.79
C GLY A 91 12.14 6.73 18.71
N GLY A 92 12.13 5.55 18.09
CA GLY A 92 13.21 5.14 17.18
C GLY A 92 14.55 4.94 17.89
N HIS A 93 15.44 4.17 17.29
CA HIS A 93 16.81 4.08 17.78
C HIS A 93 17.70 5.12 17.10
N THR A 94 18.72 5.57 17.81
CA THR A 94 19.66 6.58 17.32
C THR A 94 20.98 5.97 16.85
N SER A 95 21.57 6.53 15.81
CA SER A 95 22.91 6.20 15.29
C SER A 95 23.74 7.48 15.06
N GLU A 96 25.08 7.35 14.98
CA GLU A 96 25.96 8.46 14.60
C GLU A 96 25.70 8.96 13.16
N ASP A 97 25.15 8.09 12.31
CA ASP A 97 24.81 8.38 10.91
C ASP A 97 23.39 8.93 10.72
N ASP A 98 22.65 9.18 11.81
CA ASP A 98 21.29 9.70 11.69
C ASP A 98 21.28 11.10 11.05
N PRO A 99 20.36 11.37 10.11
CA PRO A 99 20.26 12.70 9.54
C PRO A 99 19.87 13.72 10.63
N PRO A 100 20.37 14.97 10.55
CA PRO A 100 20.05 16.01 11.53
C PRO A 100 18.57 16.41 11.51
N ARG A 101 17.85 16.06 10.43
CA ARG A 101 16.44 16.33 10.22
C ARG A 101 15.71 15.05 9.81
N ILE A 102 14.50 14.89 10.34
CA ILE A 102 13.63 13.76 10.04
C ILE A 102 12.68 14.15 8.91
N LEU A 103 12.37 13.18 8.06
CA LEU A 103 11.29 13.32 7.09
C LEU A 103 9.93 13.11 7.74
N GLY A 104 9.04 14.08 7.57
CA GLY A 104 7.61 13.93 7.73
C GLY A 104 6.95 13.61 6.40
N ASP A 105 5.63 13.61 6.43
CA ASP A 105 4.78 13.20 5.33
C ASP A 105 3.79 14.32 5.01
N ILE A 106 3.47 14.49 3.72
CA ILE A 106 2.38 15.34 3.27
C ILE A 106 1.48 14.56 2.32
N ILE A 107 0.22 14.99 2.25
CA ILE A 107 -0.66 14.64 1.14
C ILE A 107 -0.70 15.86 0.22
N ARG A 108 -0.49 15.68 -1.07
CA ARG A 108 -0.63 16.74 -2.06
C ARG A 108 -1.65 16.37 -3.10
N GLU A 109 -2.59 17.28 -3.39
CA GLU A 109 -3.49 17.18 -4.53
C GLU A 109 -2.91 17.95 -5.71
N VAL A 110 -2.79 17.30 -6.87
CA VAL A 110 -2.28 17.88 -8.11
C VAL A 110 -3.33 17.79 -9.21
N SER A 111 -3.44 18.86 -10.00
CA SER A 111 -4.32 18.91 -11.15
C SER A 111 -3.80 18.04 -12.32
N PRO A 112 -4.62 17.76 -13.35
CA PRO A 112 -4.13 17.13 -14.57
C PRO A 112 -3.00 17.90 -15.27
N SER A 113 -2.88 19.22 -15.06
CA SER A 113 -1.77 20.03 -15.59
C SER A 113 -0.48 19.92 -14.76
N GLY A 114 -0.53 19.25 -13.59
CA GLY A 114 0.60 19.11 -12.67
C GLY A 114 0.72 20.24 -11.64
N ASP A 115 -0.26 21.14 -11.58
CA ASP A 115 -0.27 22.23 -10.61
C ASP A 115 -0.74 21.72 -9.23
N THR A 116 -0.08 22.13 -8.17
CA THR A 116 -0.54 21.88 -6.79
C THR A 116 -1.86 22.62 -6.56
N VAL A 117 -2.92 21.87 -6.28
CA VAL A 117 -4.25 22.38 -5.93
C VAL A 117 -4.35 22.60 -4.43
N ASN A 118 -3.87 21.65 -3.64
CA ASN A 118 -3.84 21.75 -2.19
C ASN A 118 -2.77 20.83 -1.59
N GLU A 119 -2.45 21.06 -0.33
CA GLU A 119 -1.47 20.29 0.42
C GLU A 119 -1.84 20.22 1.90
N TRP A 120 -1.67 19.05 2.50
CA TRP A 120 -1.93 18.80 3.91
C TRP A 120 -0.64 18.33 4.56
N ASP A 121 -0.13 19.12 5.50
CA ASP A 121 1.01 18.72 6.32
C ASP A 121 0.55 17.78 7.43
N ILE A 122 0.94 16.50 7.34
CA ILE A 122 0.50 15.50 8.31
C ILE A 122 1.07 15.83 9.69
N SER A 123 2.24 16.45 9.79
CA SER A 123 2.89 16.76 11.06
C SER A 123 2.06 17.69 11.95
N GLU A 124 1.21 18.54 11.35
CA GLU A 124 0.29 19.42 12.08
C GLU A 124 -0.84 18.66 12.78
N ALA A 125 -1.15 17.43 12.35
CA ALA A 125 -2.15 16.56 12.93
C ALA A 125 -1.59 15.58 13.97
N LEU A 126 -0.26 15.50 14.11
CA LEU A 126 0.41 14.55 14.99
C LEU A 126 0.70 15.13 16.38
N SER A 127 0.85 14.23 17.35
CA SER A 127 1.23 14.50 18.73
C SER A 127 2.57 13.86 19.03
N PHE A 128 3.56 14.66 19.45
CA PHE A 128 4.87 14.16 19.88
C PHE A 128 4.81 13.17 21.06
N GLY A 129 3.70 13.15 21.82
CA GLY A 129 3.52 12.26 22.96
C GLY A 129 2.87 10.93 22.61
N GLU A 130 2.12 10.87 21.51
CA GLU A 130 1.30 9.72 21.12
C GLU A 130 1.85 9.03 19.85
N ASP A 131 2.28 9.82 18.87
CA ASP A 131 2.87 9.37 17.61
C ASP A 131 4.37 9.11 17.79
N VAL A 132 4.67 8.16 18.66
CA VAL A 132 6.04 7.78 19.01
C VAL A 132 6.52 6.72 18.04
N ILE A 133 7.70 6.97 17.43
CA ILE A 133 8.35 6.01 16.53
C ILE A 133 8.65 4.72 17.31
N CYS A 134 8.34 3.57 16.72
CA CYS A 134 8.74 2.27 17.27
C CYS A 134 10.23 2.29 17.63
N SER A 135 10.60 1.87 18.83
CA SER A 135 11.99 1.94 19.31
C SER A 135 12.99 1.09 18.52
N LEU A 136 12.50 0.19 17.67
CA LEU A 136 13.31 -0.66 16.79
C LEU A 136 13.43 -0.11 15.36
N GLU A 137 12.78 1.01 15.06
CA GLU A 137 12.87 1.67 13.75
C GLU A 137 13.91 2.79 13.76
N HIS A 138 14.47 3.08 12.59
CA HIS A 138 15.38 4.21 12.40
C HIS A 138 14.63 5.54 12.49
N ARG A 139 15.37 6.61 12.79
CA ARG A 139 14.82 7.97 12.88
C ARG A 139 14.92 8.78 11.58
N ARG A 140 14.99 8.14 10.40
CA ARG A 140 15.00 8.88 9.12
C ARG A 140 13.62 9.48 8.78
N GLU A 141 12.55 8.83 9.23
CA GLU A 141 11.17 9.21 8.95
C GLU A 141 10.35 9.18 10.24
N TRP A 142 9.42 10.13 10.41
CA TRP A 142 8.56 10.16 11.60
C TRP A 142 7.48 9.07 11.50
N THR A 143 6.65 9.10 10.46
CA THR A 143 5.49 8.21 10.40
C THR A 143 5.66 7.05 9.44
N HIS A 144 6.42 7.27 8.35
CA HIS A 144 6.54 6.35 7.23
C HIS A 144 5.13 6.03 6.69
N ALA A 145 4.46 7.05 6.15
CA ALA A 145 3.12 6.88 5.61
C ALA A 145 3.19 5.91 4.41
N ASN A 146 2.40 4.84 4.48
CA ASN A 146 2.49 3.72 3.54
C ASN A 146 1.17 3.40 2.81
N CYS A 147 0.12 4.17 3.10
CA CYS A 147 -1.18 4.04 2.46
C CYS A 147 -1.89 5.38 2.39
N LEU A 148 -2.55 5.62 1.26
CA LEU A 148 -3.47 6.74 1.05
C LEU A 148 -4.67 6.22 0.26
N ASN A 149 -5.74 5.91 0.99
CA ASN A 149 -7.04 5.57 0.43
C ASN A 149 -8.05 6.68 0.76
N LEU A 150 -9.25 6.58 0.19
CA LEU A 150 -10.34 7.53 0.43
C LEU A 150 -11.49 6.84 1.15
N THR A 151 -12.15 7.55 2.05
CA THR A 151 -13.48 7.17 2.53
C THR A 151 -14.54 7.47 1.45
N PRO A 152 -15.77 6.97 1.56
CA PRO A 152 -16.86 7.33 0.66
C PRO A 152 -17.13 8.84 0.58
N GLU A 153 -16.84 9.59 1.65
CA GLU A 153 -16.97 11.05 1.73
C GLU A 153 -15.78 11.79 1.09
N GLY A 154 -14.71 11.07 0.74
CA GLY A 154 -13.50 11.64 0.14
C GLY A 154 -12.45 12.14 1.15
N ASP A 155 -12.60 11.78 2.43
CA ASP A 155 -11.57 12.00 3.45
C ASP A 155 -10.43 10.98 3.31
N PHE A 156 -9.25 11.29 3.83
CA PHE A 156 -8.05 10.47 3.65
C PHE A 156 -7.96 9.36 4.69
N LEU A 157 -8.03 8.11 4.25
CA LEU A 157 -7.71 6.94 5.06
C LEU A 157 -6.22 6.60 4.90
N VAL A 158 -5.45 6.79 5.97
CA VAL A 158 -3.99 6.68 5.96
C VAL A 158 -3.49 5.62 6.93
N SER A 159 -2.27 5.13 6.66
CA SER A 159 -1.53 4.27 7.56
C SER A 159 -0.10 4.76 7.74
N PHE A 160 0.34 4.78 9.00
CA PHE A 160 1.65 5.18 9.46
C PHE A 160 2.34 3.96 10.07
N ARG A 161 3.34 3.45 9.36
CA ARG A 161 4.01 2.20 9.72
C ARG A 161 4.78 2.34 11.03
N ASN A 162 5.58 3.40 11.16
CA ASN A 162 6.55 3.53 12.25
C ASN A 162 5.89 3.84 13.60
N THR A 163 4.70 4.43 13.61
CA THR A 163 3.92 4.70 14.81
C THR A 163 2.80 3.67 15.03
N SER A 164 2.69 2.68 14.15
CA SER A 164 1.62 1.66 14.15
C SER A 164 0.22 2.27 14.26
N THR A 165 -0.04 3.30 13.45
CA THR A 165 -1.27 4.11 13.51
C THR A 165 -2.00 4.11 12.18
N VAL A 166 -3.32 3.94 12.23
CA VAL A 166 -4.26 4.13 11.13
C VAL A 166 -5.19 5.28 11.49
N GLY A 167 -5.56 6.11 10.51
CA GLY A 167 -6.47 7.23 10.77
C GLY A 167 -7.25 7.67 9.56
N ILE A 168 -8.34 8.39 9.82
CA ILE A 168 -9.09 9.14 8.82
C ILE A 168 -8.80 10.63 9.05
N LEU A 169 -8.16 11.29 8.09
CA LEU A 169 -7.96 12.74 8.11
C LEU A 169 -9.02 13.42 7.25
N SER A 170 -9.63 14.46 7.82
CA SER A 170 -10.53 15.35 7.10
C SER A 170 -9.80 16.05 5.97
N ARG A 171 -10.31 15.94 4.74
CA ARG A 171 -9.75 16.67 3.59
C ARG A 171 -9.96 18.18 3.70
N ASP A 172 -11.00 18.62 4.39
CA ASP A 172 -11.26 20.05 4.57
C ASP A 172 -10.33 20.70 5.59
N THR A 173 -9.98 19.97 6.65
CA THR A 173 -9.28 20.57 7.82
C THR A 173 -7.88 20.04 8.06
N GLY A 174 -7.49 18.92 7.44
CA GLY A 174 -6.23 18.24 7.70
C GLY A 174 -6.14 17.57 9.08
N LYS A 175 -7.24 17.46 9.82
CA LYS A 175 -7.26 16.89 11.18
C LYS A 175 -7.83 15.48 11.20
N PHE A 176 -7.38 14.66 12.15
CA PHE A 176 -7.96 13.34 12.37
C PHE A 176 -9.43 13.44 12.79
N LEU A 177 -10.30 12.79 12.03
CA LEU A 177 -11.68 12.46 12.41
C LEU A 177 -11.73 11.19 13.26
N TRP A 178 -10.80 10.28 12.97
CA TRP A 178 -10.61 9.03 13.70
C TRP A 178 -9.14 8.63 13.66
N LYS A 179 -8.63 8.06 14.74
CA LYS A 179 -7.25 7.61 14.88
C LYS A 179 -7.18 6.42 15.82
N TRP A 180 -6.50 5.36 15.41
CA TRP A 180 -6.44 4.09 16.11
C TRP A 180 -5.15 3.34 15.77
N GLY A 181 -4.81 2.31 16.54
CA GLY A 181 -3.77 1.37 16.16
C GLY A 181 -2.73 1.08 17.22
N PRO A 182 -2.11 2.09 17.89
CA PRO A 182 -1.05 1.84 18.87
C PRO A 182 -1.46 0.80 19.93
N GLY A 183 -0.67 -0.26 20.07
CA GLY A 183 -0.93 -1.38 20.98
C GLY A 183 -1.92 -2.42 20.47
N ASN A 184 -2.59 -2.17 19.34
CA ASN A 184 -3.52 -3.08 18.69
C ASN A 184 -2.94 -3.65 17.38
N VAL A 185 -2.33 -2.84 16.53
CA VAL A 185 -1.62 -3.27 15.30
C VAL A 185 -0.15 -2.93 15.37
N TRP A 186 0.65 -3.52 14.46
CA TRP A 186 2.09 -3.32 14.42
C TRP A 186 2.59 -3.24 12.97
N HIS A 187 3.12 -2.07 12.60
CA HIS A 187 3.71 -1.81 11.27
C HIS A 187 2.77 -2.16 10.11
N GLN A 188 1.47 -1.91 10.29
CA GLN A 188 0.38 -2.28 9.40
C GLN A 188 0.44 -1.57 8.04
N HIS A 189 -0.27 -2.14 7.07
CA HIS A 189 -0.40 -1.64 5.72
C HIS A 189 -1.86 -1.69 5.24
N HIS A 190 -2.12 -0.92 4.18
CA HIS A 190 -3.32 -0.98 3.36
C HIS A 190 -4.67 -0.98 4.11
N PRO A 191 -4.95 0.00 4.98
CA PRO A 191 -6.31 0.22 5.45
C PRO A 191 -7.26 0.52 4.28
N THR A 192 -8.38 -0.18 4.19
CA THR A 192 -9.45 0.05 3.21
C THR A 192 -10.78 0.25 3.92
N PHE A 193 -11.58 1.19 3.44
CA PHE A 193 -12.92 1.43 3.97
C PHE A 193 -13.91 0.46 3.31
N LEU A 194 -14.71 -0.23 4.12
CA LEU A 194 -15.68 -1.23 3.66
C LEU A 194 -17.10 -0.64 3.61
N ASP A 195 -17.95 -1.23 2.77
CA ASP A 195 -19.36 -0.81 2.60
C ASP A 195 -20.18 -0.87 3.90
N ASN A 196 -19.78 -1.71 4.86
CA ASN A 196 -20.43 -1.82 6.17
C ASN A 196 -19.96 -0.75 7.18
N GLY A 197 -19.05 0.15 6.79
CA GLY A 197 -18.49 1.19 7.65
C GLY A 197 -17.24 0.77 8.43
N ASN A 198 -16.81 -0.49 8.34
CA ASN A 198 -15.58 -0.96 8.98
C ASN A 198 -14.35 -0.61 8.15
N ILE A 199 -13.19 -0.68 8.79
CA ILE A 199 -11.88 -0.50 8.16
C ILE A 199 -11.16 -1.84 8.18
N GLN A 200 -10.88 -2.39 7.00
CA GLN A 200 -10.05 -3.59 6.86
C GLN A 200 -8.57 -3.18 6.85
N ILE A 201 -7.72 -3.88 7.60
CA ILE A 201 -6.30 -3.54 7.76
C ILE A 201 -5.46 -4.82 7.59
N PHE A 202 -4.37 -4.73 6.83
CA PHE A 202 -3.31 -5.75 6.86
C PHE A 202 -2.36 -5.41 8.02
N ASP A 203 -2.47 -6.13 9.14
CA ASP A 203 -1.56 -5.99 10.28
C ASP A 203 -0.35 -6.89 10.05
N ASN A 204 0.78 -6.28 9.68
CA ASN A 204 2.01 -7.01 9.39
C ASN A 204 2.56 -7.73 10.62
N GLY A 205 2.39 -7.13 11.80
CA GLY A 205 2.78 -7.72 13.07
C GLY A 205 4.27 -7.66 13.38
N SER A 206 5.07 -6.90 12.62
CA SER A 206 6.49 -6.72 12.94
C SER A 206 6.67 -6.02 14.27
N HIS A 207 7.60 -6.49 15.09
CA HIS A 207 7.84 -5.93 16.43
C HIS A 207 6.61 -6.04 17.36
N SER A 208 5.74 -7.01 17.09
CA SER A 208 4.58 -7.26 17.93
C SER A 208 5.00 -7.84 19.28
N ARG A 209 4.09 -7.83 20.25
CA ARG A 209 4.32 -8.49 21.54
C ARG A 209 4.18 -10.01 21.37
N GLY A 210 5.30 -10.70 21.21
CA GLY A 210 5.35 -12.16 21.12
C GLY A 210 6.03 -12.62 19.85
N ALA A 211 5.62 -13.77 19.32
CA ALA A 211 6.06 -14.21 18.00
C ALA A 211 5.36 -13.37 16.93
N ASP A 212 6.16 -12.75 16.07
CA ASP A 212 5.66 -11.98 14.93
C ASP A 212 4.82 -12.87 14.00
N ARG A 213 3.71 -12.31 13.54
CA ARG A 213 2.75 -12.93 12.63
C ARG A 213 1.94 -11.85 11.94
N SER A 214 1.45 -12.13 10.74
CA SER A 214 0.48 -11.25 10.11
C SER A 214 -0.95 -11.69 10.37
N ARG A 215 -1.86 -10.73 10.26
CA ARG A 215 -3.29 -10.97 10.28
C ARG A 215 -4.02 -9.90 9.47
N ILE A 216 -5.19 -10.25 8.98
CA ILE A 216 -6.12 -9.28 8.41
C ILE A 216 -7.20 -9.02 9.45
N ILE A 217 -7.47 -7.77 9.76
CA ILE A 217 -8.50 -7.40 10.74
C ILE A 217 -9.52 -6.46 10.11
N GLU A 218 -10.75 -6.48 10.63
CA GLU A 218 -11.78 -5.48 10.36
C GLU A 218 -12.11 -4.76 11.66
N VAL A 219 -11.85 -3.46 11.71
CA VAL A 219 -12.10 -2.61 12.87
C VAL A 219 -13.33 -1.76 12.62
N ASN A 220 -14.25 -1.72 13.58
CA ASN A 220 -15.36 -0.78 13.55
C ASN A 220 -14.92 0.57 14.14
N PRO A 221 -14.83 1.66 13.36
CA PRO A 221 -14.32 2.94 13.84
C PRO A 221 -15.24 3.64 14.85
N SER A 222 -16.50 3.20 14.99
CA SER A 222 -17.45 3.80 15.95
C SER A 222 -17.25 3.35 17.39
N ASN A 223 -16.70 2.14 17.59
CA ASN A 223 -16.46 1.56 18.92
C ASN A 223 -15.03 0.99 19.11
N ASN A 224 -14.20 1.03 18.06
CA ASN A 224 -12.83 0.52 18.01
C ASN A 224 -12.69 -0.99 18.26
N GLU A 225 -13.76 -1.77 18.06
CA GLU A 225 -13.72 -3.22 18.19
C GLU A 225 -13.21 -3.88 16.91
N ILE A 226 -12.40 -4.93 17.05
CA ILE A 226 -12.04 -5.82 15.95
C ILE A 226 -13.19 -6.82 15.79
N GLU A 227 -13.98 -6.67 14.74
CA GLU A 227 -15.19 -7.46 14.50
C GLU A 227 -14.93 -8.71 13.64
N TRP A 228 -13.79 -8.75 12.95
CA TRP A 228 -13.32 -9.93 12.24
C TRP A 228 -11.79 -9.96 12.20
N GLU A 229 -11.24 -11.16 12.24
CA GLU A 229 -9.81 -11.41 12.10
C GLU A 229 -9.59 -12.68 11.26
N TYR A 230 -8.58 -12.62 10.39
CA TYR A 230 -8.01 -13.78 9.74
C TYR A 230 -6.51 -13.87 10.03
N THR A 231 -6.06 -15.05 10.42
CA THR A 231 -4.66 -15.48 10.47
C THR A 231 -4.62 -16.97 10.15
N GLU A 232 -3.45 -17.51 9.81
CA GLU A 232 -3.31 -18.95 9.57
C GLU A 232 -3.19 -19.75 10.88
N THR A 233 -3.29 -21.07 10.78
CA THR A 233 -3.04 -21.98 11.90
C THR A 233 -1.93 -22.97 11.54
N PRO A 234 -0.76 -22.93 12.20
CA PRO A 234 -0.38 -21.99 13.26
C PRO A 234 -0.19 -20.56 12.72
N ALA A 235 -0.36 -19.56 13.59
CA ALA A 235 -0.34 -18.16 13.20
C ALA A 235 0.96 -17.70 12.52
N MET A 236 2.08 -18.34 12.84
CA MET A 236 3.40 -18.09 12.23
C MET A 236 3.50 -18.55 10.77
N ALA A 237 2.54 -19.33 10.28
CA ALA A 237 2.51 -19.77 8.88
C ALA A 237 2.17 -18.61 7.93
N PHE A 238 1.59 -17.53 8.47
CA PHE A 238 1.32 -16.30 7.74
C PHE A 238 2.08 -15.13 8.37
N PHE A 239 3.08 -14.61 7.67
CA PHE A 239 3.84 -13.46 8.13
C PHE A 239 4.49 -12.71 6.98
N SER A 240 4.13 -11.44 6.79
CA SER A 240 4.84 -10.51 5.93
C SER A 240 5.33 -9.32 6.73
N PHE A 241 6.64 -9.25 6.97
CA PHE A 241 7.27 -8.24 7.84
C PHE A 241 7.22 -6.79 7.30
N HIS A 242 6.84 -6.60 6.05
CA HIS A 242 6.54 -5.29 5.47
C HIS A 242 5.72 -5.48 4.19
N ILE A 243 5.39 -4.37 3.51
CA ILE A 243 4.54 -4.32 2.31
C ILE A 243 3.21 -5.04 2.55
N SER A 244 2.54 -5.53 1.50
CA SER A 244 1.28 -6.30 1.58
C SER A 244 0.00 -5.47 1.48
N SER A 245 -1.09 -6.19 1.27
CA SER A 245 -2.44 -5.62 1.14
C SER A 245 -3.50 -6.68 1.41
N ALA A 246 -4.67 -6.23 1.83
CA ALA A 246 -5.90 -7.00 1.83
C ALA A 246 -7.03 -6.16 1.22
N GLU A 247 -7.91 -6.83 0.47
CA GLU A 247 -9.06 -6.23 -0.19
C GLU A 247 -10.28 -7.15 -0.07
N ARG A 248 -11.38 -6.62 0.47
CA ARG A 248 -12.68 -7.30 0.44
C ARG A 248 -13.22 -7.28 -0.99
N LEU A 249 -13.51 -8.48 -1.51
CA LEU A 249 -14.07 -8.69 -2.83
C LEU A 249 -15.62 -8.62 -2.79
N PRO A 250 -16.28 -8.33 -3.93
CA PRO A 250 -17.75 -8.26 -4.00
C PRO A 250 -18.49 -9.55 -3.64
N ASN A 251 -17.82 -10.72 -3.72
CA ASN A 251 -18.38 -12.01 -3.30
C ASN A 251 -18.31 -12.24 -1.78
N GLY A 252 -17.73 -11.29 -1.01
CA GLY A 252 -17.54 -11.39 0.44
C GLY A 252 -16.20 -12.00 0.87
N ASN A 253 -15.41 -12.55 -0.07
CA ASN A 253 -14.09 -13.09 0.22
C ASN A 253 -13.05 -11.97 0.37
N THR A 254 -11.87 -12.29 0.89
CA THR A 254 -10.76 -11.34 1.02
C THR A 254 -9.61 -11.78 0.15
N HIS A 255 -9.21 -10.94 -0.81
CA HIS A 255 -7.95 -11.09 -1.53
C HIS A 255 -6.82 -10.56 -0.67
N ILE A 256 -5.76 -11.33 -0.51
CA ILE A 256 -4.63 -11.02 0.37
C ILE A 256 -3.35 -11.15 -0.44
N CYS A 257 -2.48 -10.15 -0.32
CA CYS A 257 -1.13 -10.15 -0.85
C CYS A 257 -0.15 -10.24 0.31
N GLU A 258 0.40 -11.42 0.61
CA GLU A 258 1.56 -11.59 1.49
C GLU A 258 2.82 -11.14 0.73
N GLY A 259 3.04 -9.83 0.76
CA GLY A 259 3.94 -9.18 -0.19
C GLY A 259 5.39 -9.59 -0.04
N ALA A 260 5.89 -9.77 1.19
CA ALA A 260 7.30 -10.09 1.47
C ALA A 260 7.73 -11.45 0.86
N PHE A 261 6.78 -12.35 0.65
CA PHE A 261 7.02 -13.69 0.09
C PHE A 261 6.36 -13.89 -1.28
N GLY A 262 5.76 -12.84 -1.85
CA GLY A 262 5.15 -12.85 -3.17
C GLY A 262 3.96 -13.81 -3.29
N ARG A 263 3.31 -14.18 -2.18
CA ARG A 263 2.14 -15.05 -2.17
C ARG A 263 0.88 -14.18 -2.20
N MET A 264 -0.05 -14.53 -3.07
CA MET A 264 -1.39 -13.94 -3.12
C MET A 264 -2.41 -15.05 -2.93
N PHE A 265 -3.43 -14.82 -2.12
CA PHE A 265 -4.44 -15.83 -1.84
C PHE A 265 -5.79 -15.20 -1.52
N GLU A 266 -6.85 -15.99 -1.62
CA GLU A 266 -8.22 -15.57 -1.34
C GLU A 266 -8.80 -16.42 -0.23
N VAL A 267 -9.43 -15.77 0.75
CA VAL A 267 -10.07 -16.44 1.88
C VAL A 267 -11.54 -16.13 1.97
N THR A 268 -12.36 -17.11 2.38
CA THR A 268 -13.77 -16.88 2.74
C THR A 268 -13.89 -16.08 4.04
N ARG A 269 -15.11 -15.71 4.42
CA ARG A 269 -15.40 -15.07 5.72
C ARG A 269 -15.08 -15.99 6.90
N GLU A 270 -15.18 -17.30 6.69
CA GLU A 270 -14.85 -18.34 7.66
C GLU A 270 -13.34 -18.61 7.74
N GLY A 271 -12.55 -18.03 6.84
CA GLY A 271 -11.08 -18.18 6.82
C GLY A 271 -10.56 -19.35 5.97
N ASP A 272 -11.41 -19.96 5.14
CA ASP A 272 -10.96 -21.02 4.23
C ASP A 272 -10.22 -20.43 3.03
N VAL A 273 -9.00 -20.88 2.77
CA VAL A 273 -8.25 -20.52 1.55
C VAL A 273 -8.88 -21.20 0.34
N VAL A 274 -9.44 -20.42 -0.59
CA VAL A 274 -10.15 -20.91 -1.78
C VAL A 274 -9.38 -20.71 -3.08
N TRP A 275 -8.35 -19.87 -3.07
CA TRP A 275 -7.45 -19.66 -4.19
C TRP A 275 -6.09 -19.20 -3.66
N GLU A 276 -5.02 -19.60 -4.34
CA GLU A 276 -3.66 -19.21 -4.01
C GLU A 276 -2.80 -19.08 -5.27
N TYR A 277 -1.83 -18.18 -5.24
CA TYR A 277 -0.84 -18.00 -6.28
C TYR A 277 0.48 -17.50 -5.69
N ILE A 278 1.59 -18.07 -6.13
CA ILE A 278 2.94 -17.62 -5.76
C ILE A 278 3.57 -16.92 -6.95
N ASN A 279 4.01 -15.67 -6.78
CA ASN A 279 4.71 -14.91 -7.80
C ASN A 279 5.99 -15.64 -8.25
N PRO A 280 6.05 -16.12 -9.51
CA PRO A 280 7.20 -16.85 -10.01
C PRO A 280 8.28 -15.93 -10.59
N PHE A 281 8.02 -14.63 -10.70
CA PHE A 281 8.93 -13.67 -11.30
C PHE A 281 9.86 -13.11 -10.22
N GLN A 282 11.16 -13.15 -10.50
CA GLN A 282 12.17 -12.53 -9.65
C GLN A 282 12.71 -11.26 -10.30
N CYS A 283 12.93 -10.24 -9.48
CA CYS A 283 13.67 -9.03 -9.84
C CYS A 283 14.69 -8.71 -8.75
N PRO A 284 15.71 -7.89 -9.02
CA PRO A 284 16.60 -7.37 -7.97
C PRO A 284 15.80 -6.47 -7.01
N ASP A 285 15.93 -6.71 -5.70
CA ASP A 285 15.41 -5.79 -4.68
C ASP A 285 16.08 -4.42 -4.84
N LEU A 286 15.30 -3.35 -4.76
CA LEU A 286 15.81 -2.00 -5.00
C LEU A 286 16.79 -1.51 -3.92
N ARG A 287 16.82 -2.14 -2.74
CA ARG A 287 17.71 -1.76 -1.61
C ARG A 287 18.94 -2.65 -1.54
N THR A 288 18.79 -3.96 -1.71
CA THR A 288 19.91 -4.91 -1.55
C THR A 288 20.48 -5.41 -2.87
N GLY A 289 19.71 -5.36 -3.97
CA GLY A 289 20.06 -5.96 -5.25
C GLY A 289 19.88 -7.48 -5.31
N ASP A 290 19.49 -8.11 -4.21
CA ASP A 290 19.28 -9.56 -4.16
C ASP A 290 18.03 -9.97 -4.96
N PRO A 291 17.99 -11.18 -5.54
CA PRO A 291 16.78 -11.68 -6.19
C PRO A 291 15.63 -11.78 -5.21
N THR A 292 14.51 -11.15 -5.54
CA THR A 292 13.27 -11.19 -4.76
C THR A 292 12.07 -11.40 -5.67
N ASN A 293 11.04 -12.09 -5.16
CA ASN A 293 9.72 -12.20 -5.80
C ASN A 293 8.67 -11.34 -5.09
N MET A 294 9.11 -10.40 -4.24
CA MET A 294 8.24 -9.55 -3.45
C MET A 294 7.24 -8.77 -4.32
N VAL A 295 6.04 -8.59 -3.79
CA VAL A 295 4.96 -7.85 -4.43
C VAL A 295 4.49 -6.78 -3.47
N PHE A 296 4.72 -5.50 -3.80
CA PHE A 296 4.34 -4.38 -2.92
C PHE A 296 2.85 -4.44 -2.53
N ARG A 297 1.99 -4.61 -3.54
CA ARG A 297 0.54 -4.72 -3.43
C ARG A 297 0.01 -5.49 -4.65
N SER A 298 -1.11 -6.19 -4.50
CA SER A 298 -1.82 -6.78 -5.64
C SER A 298 -3.31 -6.49 -5.56
N HIS A 299 -3.91 -6.31 -6.74
CA HIS A 299 -5.31 -5.95 -6.93
C HIS A 299 -6.04 -7.05 -7.66
N ARG A 300 -7.31 -7.30 -7.31
CA ARG A 300 -8.15 -8.27 -8.03
C ARG A 300 -9.31 -7.57 -8.74
N TYR A 301 -9.29 -7.66 -10.06
CA TYR A 301 -10.33 -7.10 -10.93
C TYR A 301 -11.29 -8.19 -11.41
N ASN A 302 -12.59 -7.92 -11.32
CA ASN A 302 -13.60 -8.79 -11.91
C ASN A 302 -13.54 -8.73 -13.45
N ALA A 303 -14.02 -9.79 -14.11
CA ALA A 303 -13.98 -9.91 -15.57
C ALA A 303 -14.78 -8.83 -16.30
N ASP A 304 -15.73 -8.18 -15.63
CA ASP A 304 -16.57 -7.08 -16.10
C ASP A 304 -16.04 -5.70 -15.70
N HIS A 305 -14.85 -5.62 -15.08
CA HIS A 305 -14.25 -4.35 -14.68
C HIS A 305 -14.15 -3.38 -15.88
N PRO A 306 -14.54 -2.09 -15.74
CA PRO A 306 -14.60 -1.14 -16.86
C PRO A 306 -13.30 -1.03 -17.66
N ALA A 307 -12.15 -1.18 -17.00
CA ALA A 307 -10.83 -1.16 -17.62
C ALA A 307 -10.64 -2.21 -18.73
N PHE A 308 -11.42 -3.29 -18.72
CA PHE A 308 -11.33 -4.38 -19.70
C PHE A 308 -12.30 -4.24 -20.86
N LYS A 309 -13.17 -3.22 -20.86
CA LYS A 309 -14.18 -3.04 -21.92
C LYS A 309 -13.49 -2.86 -23.28
N GLY A 310 -13.82 -3.74 -24.22
CA GLY A 310 -13.23 -3.73 -25.57
C GLY A 310 -11.80 -4.27 -25.64
N ARG A 311 -11.25 -4.79 -24.55
CA ARG A 311 -9.92 -5.41 -24.49
C ARG A 311 -10.02 -6.93 -24.61
N LEU A 312 -9.07 -7.53 -25.33
CA LEU A 312 -8.95 -8.98 -25.41
C LEU A 312 -8.10 -9.50 -24.25
N LEU A 313 -8.67 -10.34 -23.40
CA LEU A 313 -7.97 -10.98 -22.28
C LEU A 313 -7.58 -12.42 -22.65
N GLU A 314 -6.35 -12.62 -23.09
CA GLU A 314 -5.83 -13.93 -23.49
C GLU A 314 -5.25 -14.72 -22.31
N ALA A 315 -6.11 -15.25 -21.44
CA ALA A 315 -5.66 -16.10 -20.33
C ALA A 315 -4.90 -17.35 -20.81
N GLN A 316 -5.11 -17.77 -22.06
CA GLN A 316 -4.42 -18.93 -22.65
C GLN A 316 -2.91 -18.74 -22.74
N SER A 317 -2.46 -17.52 -23.01
CA SER A 317 -1.05 -17.16 -23.16
C SER A 317 -0.24 -17.35 -21.87
N TYR A 318 -0.92 -17.52 -20.72
CA TYR A 318 -0.29 -17.76 -19.41
C TYR A 318 -0.68 -19.11 -18.78
N GLN A 319 -1.38 -20.00 -19.50
CA GLN A 319 -1.90 -21.27 -18.96
C GLN A 319 -0.87 -22.12 -18.21
N ASN A 320 0.36 -22.20 -18.72
CA ASN A 320 1.41 -23.00 -18.08
C ASN A 320 1.83 -22.40 -16.73
N ILE A 321 2.04 -21.09 -16.68
CA ILE A 321 2.38 -20.37 -15.45
C ILE A 321 1.24 -20.53 -14.44
N ASN A 322 0.02 -20.30 -14.90
CA ASN A 322 -1.19 -20.43 -14.11
C ASN A 322 -1.36 -21.83 -13.50
N ARG A 323 -1.03 -22.88 -14.26
CA ARG A 323 -1.08 -24.27 -13.79
C ARG A 323 0.01 -24.59 -12.77
N MET A 324 1.22 -24.06 -12.96
CA MET A 324 2.36 -24.37 -12.11
C MET A 324 2.32 -23.62 -10.77
N TYR A 325 1.79 -22.39 -10.78
CA TYR A 325 1.87 -21.48 -9.63
C TYR A 325 0.50 -21.13 -9.03
N GLY A 326 -0.61 -21.48 -9.70
CA GLY A 326 -1.96 -21.33 -9.16
C GLY A 326 -2.40 -22.57 -8.39
N GLY A 327 -2.71 -22.40 -7.11
CA GLY A 327 -3.37 -23.38 -6.25
C GLY A 327 -4.88 -23.25 -6.33
N GLY A 328 -5.57 -24.31 -6.74
CA GLY A 328 -7.02 -24.45 -6.61
C GLY A 328 -7.39 -25.92 -6.53
N ARG A 329 -8.25 -26.31 -5.57
CA ARG A 329 -8.85 -27.65 -5.54
C ARG A 329 -9.63 -27.84 -6.85
N THR A 330 -9.24 -28.83 -7.63
CA THR A 330 -9.69 -29.09 -9.02
C THR A 330 -11.15 -29.49 -9.18
N ASP A 331 -11.95 -29.50 -8.11
CA ASP A 331 -13.20 -30.27 -8.09
C ASP A 331 -14.47 -29.40 -8.17
N SER A 332 -14.35 -28.08 -8.31
CA SER A 332 -15.50 -27.23 -8.64
C SER A 332 -15.12 -25.95 -9.38
N ALA A 333 -15.69 -25.81 -10.59
CA ALA A 333 -15.72 -24.67 -11.50
C ALA A 333 -14.51 -24.47 -12.45
N PRO A 334 -14.72 -24.52 -13.79
CA PRO A 334 -13.72 -24.13 -14.76
C PRO A 334 -13.79 -22.61 -14.99
N LEU A 335 -13.23 -21.77 -14.11
CA LEU A 335 -13.19 -20.32 -14.35
C LEU A 335 -12.06 -19.57 -13.59
N ASN A 336 -10.86 -20.15 -13.45
CA ASN A 336 -9.70 -19.39 -12.95
C ASN A 336 -9.05 -18.61 -14.11
N ARG A 337 -9.64 -17.48 -14.49
CA ARG A 337 -9.01 -16.50 -15.39
C ARG A 337 -7.89 -15.81 -14.63
N ILE A 338 -6.64 -16.15 -14.96
CA ILE A 338 -5.47 -15.39 -14.53
C ILE A 338 -5.03 -14.50 -15.69
N VAL A 339 -4.80 -13.23 -15.39
CA VAL A 339 -4.02 -12.33 -16.22
C VAL A 339 -2.92 -11.76 -15.32
N VAL A 340 -1.69 -12.23 -15.56
CA VAL A 340 -0.48 -11.55 -15.07
C VAL A 340 -0.47 -10.16 -15.70
N ALA A 341 -0.48 -9.14 -14.84
CA ALA A 341 -0.15 -7.76 -15.19
C ALA A 341 1.35 -7.56 -14.93
#